data_AF-A0A9W8D8G8-F1
#
_entry.id   AF-A0A9W8D8G8-F1
#
_cell.length_a   1.000
_cell.length_b   1.000
_cell.length_c   1.000
_cell.angle_alpha   90.00
_cell.angle_beta   90.00
_cell.angle_gamma   90.00
#
_symmetry.space_group_name_H-M   'P 1'
#
loop_
_entity.id
_entity.type
_entity.pdbx_description
1 polymer ?
#
loop_
_entity_poly.entity_id
_entity_poly.type
_entity_poly.pdbx_seq_one_letter_code
_entity_poly.pdbx_strand_id
1 'polypeptide(L)'
;MSYILRYFDGIGISEATRLLLTAANVEWTEEHPEWPQEKANQPYGRMPVLIEKDVYGEADFVVCESGSIERYLARKYGFIPADLKQAALQEQLRDLMVDVNHALAGRLSSRCKEDRMESEKKFEDLLALVIKEQSKLITSNGNNGLLFGDCLSYADIVSYGFYKNLLQSVVVLLPDVADIVRTMLTPEVVNLISVVESDPKVVKHTSKGNSLAVAAVME
;
A
#
# COMPACT_ATOMS: atom_id res chain seq x y z
N MET A 1 -16.95 11.34 -14.24
CA MET A 1 -15.52 11.36 -13.91
C MET A 1 -15.08 9.94 -13.68
N SER A 2 -13.95 9.55 -14.25
CA SER A 2 -13.37 8.20 -14.15
C SER A 2 -11.85 8.28 -14.10
N TYR A 3 -11.18 7.15 -13.82
CA TYR A 3 -9.74 7.11 -13.64
C TYR A 3 -9.07 6.05 -14.51
N ILE A 4 -7.82 6.32 -14.88
CA ILE A 4 -6.89 5.31 -15.39
C ILE A 4 -5.69 5.26 -14.46
N LEU A 5 -5.38 4.07 -13.95
CA LEU A 5 -4.13 3.80 -13.25
C LEU A 5 -3.15 3.12 -14.21
N ARG A 6 -2.03 3.77 -14.49
CA ARG A 6 -0.91 3.18 -15.22
C ARG A 6 0.09 2.56 -14.26
N TYR A 7 0.27 1.25 -14.34
CA TYR A 7 1.25 0.52 -13.55
C TYR A 7 1.58 -0.84 -14.17
N PHE A 8 2.58 -1.53 -13.63
CA PHE A 8 2.84 -2.93 -13.98
C PHE A 8 1.64 -3.82 -13.63
N ASP A 9 1.44 -4.89 -14.40
CA ASP A 9 0.45 -5.92 -14.12
C ASP A 9 0.89 -6.78 -12.92
N GLY A 10 0.62 -6.25 -11.73
CA GLY A 10 1.03 -6.88 -10.48
C GLY A 10 0.74 -6.03 -9.24
N ILE A 11 0.93 -6.66 -8.07
CA ILE A 11 0.86 -6.02 -6.76
C ILE A 11 2.18 -5.27 -6.53
N GLY A 12 2.09 -4.08 -5.93
CA GLY A 12 3.25 -3.25 -5.66
C GLY A 12 2.85 -1.99 -4.93
N ILE A 13 3.63 -0.92 -5.11
CA ILE A 13 3.38 0.38 -4.47
C ILE A 13 2.05 1.04 -4.91
N SER A 14 1.39 0.50 -5.93
CA SER A 14 0.11 0.99 -6.45
C SER A 14 -1.11 0.28 -5.86
N GLU A 15 -0.91 -0.76 -5.04
CA GLU A 15 -2.04 -1.52 -4.48
C GLU A 15 -2.94 -0.64 -3.59
N ALA A 16 -2.33 0.27 -2.82
CA ALA A 16 -3.06 1.29 -2.07
C ALA A 16 -3.93 2.19 -2.97
N THR A 17 -3.45 2.54 -4.17
CA THR A 17 -4.22 3.34 -5.13
C THR A 17 -5.45 2.56 -5.63
N ARG A 18 -5.29 1.27 -5.96
CA ARG A 18 -6.42 0.40 -6.36
C ARG A 18 -7.47 0.33 -5.26
N LEU A 19 -7.04 0.16 -4.02
CA LEU A 19 -7.93 0.11 -2.85
C LEU A 19 -8.64 1.45 -2.62
N LEU A 20 -7.95 2.59 -2.74
CA LEU A 20 -8.57 3.92 -2.59
C LEU A 20 -9.62 4.19 -3.67
N LEU A 21 -9.33 3.90 -4.94
CA LEU A 21 -10.29 4.03 -6.04
C LEU A 21 -11.50 3.11 -5.85
N THR A 22 -11.24 1.88 -5.40
CA THR A 22 -12.27 0.89 -5.06
C THR A 22 -13.16 1.39 -3.94
N ALA A 23 -12.57 1.87 -2.84
CA ALA A 23 -13.25 2.37 -1.65
C ALA A 23 -14.08 3.63 -1.94
N ALA A 24 -13.58 4.50 -2.82
CA ALA A 24 -14.29 5.69 -3.29
C ALA A 24 -15.52 5.34 -4.15
N ASN A 25 -15.64 4.06 -4.55
CA ASN A 25 -16.68 3.57 -5.45
C ASN A 25 -16.79 4.37 -6.76
N VAL A 26 -15.62 4.70 -7.34
CA VAL A 26 -15.52 5.40 -8.63
C VAL A 26 -15.22 4.42 -9.76
N GLU A 27 -15.54 4.82 -10.99
CA GLU A 27 -15.18 4.11 -12.22
C GLU A 27 -13.68 4.26 -12.49
N TRP A 28 -12.97 3.15 -12.69
CA TRP A 28 -11.55 3.17 -13.03
C TRP A 28 -11.10 1.93 -13.79
N THR A 29 -10.04 2.08 -14.59
CA THR A 29 -9.39 0.98 -15.33
C THR A 29 -7.88 1.01 -15.12
N GLU A 30 -7.20 -0.08 -15.47
CA GLU A 30 -5.74 -0.15 -15.52
C GLU A 30 -5.23 -0.12 -16.96
N GLU A 31 -4.09 0.53 -17.14
CA GLU A 31 -3.26 0.43 -18.34
C GLU A 31 -1.88 -0.08 -17.90
N HIS A 32 -1.30 -1.00 -18.66
CA HIS A 32 0.00 -1.60 -18.37
C HIS A 32 1.01 -1.25 -19.46
N PRO A 33 1.67 -0.07 -19.39
CA PRO A 33 2.66 0.33 -20.39
C PRO A 33 3.79 -0.68 -20.54
N GLU A 34 4.23 -0.92 -21.77
CA GLU A 34 5.37 -1.81 -22.05
C GLU A 34 6.68 -1.19 -21.57
N TRP A 35 7.42 -1.92 -20.74
CA TRP A 35 8.65 -1.42 -20.13
C TRP A 35 9.90 -2.17 -20.63
N PRO A 36 10.98 -1.45 -21.01
CA PRO A 36 11.21 -0.01 -20.84
C PRO A 36 10.75 0.90 -22.00
N GLN A 37 10.09 0.37 -23.03
CA GLN A 37 9.77 1.07 -24.30
C GLN A 37 8.95 2.35 -24.09
N GLU A 38 7.95 2.32 -23.21
CA GLU A 38 7.05 3.43 -22.94
C GLU A 38 7.51 4.32 -21.79
N LYS A 39 8.70 4.09 -21.24
CA LYS A 39 9.23 4.88 -20.11
C LYS A 39 9.27 6.36 -20.41
N ALA A 40 9.78 6.76 -21.56
CA ALA A 40 9.91 8.16 -21.94
C ALA A 40 8.55 8.87 -22.10
N ASN A 41 7.47 8.11 -22.25
CA ASN A 41 6.11 8.63 -22.41
C ASN A 41 5.39 8.85 -21.07
N GLN A 42 5.95 8.39 -19.96
CA GLN A 42 5.37 8.57 -18.63
C GLN A 42 5.91 9.84 -17.95
N PRO A 43 5.10 10.55 -17.14
CA PRO A 43 5.59 11.64 -16.30
C PRO A 43 6.82 11.23 -15.50
N TYR A 44 7.87 12.05 -15.59
CA TYR A 44 9.19 11.81 -14.97
C TYR A 44 9.85 10.47 -15.34
N GLY A 45 9.35 9.76 -16.35
CA GLY A 45 9.78 8.42 -16.71
C GLY A 45 9.57 7.39 -15.60
N ARG A 46 8.49 7.53 -14.82
CA ARG A 46 8.18 6.72 -13.64
C ARG A 46 6.72 6.27 -13.64
N MET A 47 6.45 5.25 -12.82
CA MET A 47 5.13 4.73 -12.50
C MET A 47 5.03 4.50 -10.98
N PRO A 48 3.84 4.53 -10.37
CA PRO A 48 2.52 4.70 -10.99
C PRO A 48 2.21 6.11 -11.49
N VAL A 49 1.25 6.18 -12.41
CA VAL A 49 0.62 7.41 -12.91
C VAL A 49 -0.89 7.24 -12.80
N LEU A 50 -1.57 8.23 -12.22
CA LEU A 50 -3.03 8.32 -12.21
C LEU A 50 -3.45 9.40 -13.21
N ILE A 51 -4.37 9.05 -14.11
CA ILE A 51 -5.05 9.98 -15.00
C ILE A 51 -6.50 10.08 -14.53
N GLU A 52 -6.92 11.27 -14.17
CA GLU A 52 -8.31 11.59 -13.91
C GLU A 52 -8.96 12.14 -15.18
N LYS A 53 -10.12 11.59 -15.52
CA LYS A 53 -10.93 12.00 -16.66
C LYS A 53 -12.15 12.79 -16.22
N ASP A 54 -12.48 13.81 -17.01
CA ASP A 54 -13.65 14.64 -16.80
C ASP A 54 -14.97 13.89 -17.10
N VAL A 55 -16.08 14.62 -17.27
CA VAL A 55 -17.38 14.02 -17.59
C VAL A 55 -17.51 13.59 -19.06
N TYR A 56 -16.63 14.07 -19.94
CA TYR A 56 -16.58 13.71 -21.36
C TYR A 56 -15.60 12.57 -21.64
N GLY A 57 -14.77 12.19 -20.65
CA GLY A 57 -13.79 11.12 -20.77
C GLY A 57 -12.40 11.60 -21.20
N GLU A 58 -12.20 12.91 -21.25
CA GLU A 58 -10.92 13.53 -21.58
C GLU A 58 -10.03 13.65 -20.34
N ALA A 59 -8.71 13.53 -20.53
CA ALA A 59 -7.77 13.67 -19.43
C ALA A 59 -7.73 15.12 -18.92
N ASP A 60 -8.16 15.33 -17.68
CA ASP A 60 -8.21 16.64 -17.01
C ASP A 60 -7.01 16.83 -16.06
N PHE A 61 -6.63 15.77 -15.37
CA PHE A 61 -5.53 15.81 -14.39
C PHE A 61 -4.67 14.55 -14.47
N VAL A 62 -3.35 14.74 -14.46
CA VAL A 62 -2.35 13.66 -14.50
C VAL A 62 -1.37 13.84 -13.36
N VAL A 63 -1.18 12.82 -12.53
CA VAL A 63 -0.27 12.84 -11.39
C VAL A 63 0.53 11.54 -11.31
N CYS A 64 1.80 11.65 -10.93
CA CYS A 64 2.75 10.54 -10.75
C CYS A 64 3.26 10.51 -9.31
N GLU A 65 3.91 9.40 -8.94
CA GLU A 65 4.35 9.03 -7.59
C GLU A 65 3.21 8.51 -6.70
N SER A 66 3.35 7.27 -6.23
CA SER A 66 2.31 6.55 -5.47
C SER A 66 1.82 7.36 -4.27
N GLY A 67 2.74 7.90 -3.48
CA GLY A 67 2.40 8.70 -2.31
C GLY A 67 1.63 9.99 -2.64
N SER A 68 1.87 10.61 -3.80
CA SER A 68 1.13 11.82 -4.22
C SER A 68 -0.28 11.46 -4.69
N ILE A 69 -0.39 10.39 -5.48
CA ILE A 69 -1.66 9.83 -5.98
C ILE A 69 -2.57 9.45 -4.81
N GLU A 70 -2.04 8.66 -3.88
CA GLU A 70 -2.73 8.21 -2.68
C GLU A 70 -3.28 9.37 -1.85
N ARG A 71 -2.43 10.36 -1.57
CA ARG A 71 -2.77 11.57 -0.81
C ARG A 71 -3.84 12.42 -1.49
N TYR A 72 -3.80 12.50 -2.83
CA TYR A 72 -4.81 13.19 -3.62
C TYR A 72 -6.17 12.50 -3.49
N LEU A 73 -6.23 11.19 -3.75
CA LEU A 73 -7.45 10.41 -3.67
C LEU A 73 -8.02 10.37 -2.24
N ALA A 74 -7.15 10.17 -1.24
CA ALA A 74 -7.56 10.12 0.16
C ALA A 74 -8.19 11.44 0.62
N ARG A 75 -7.62 12.59 0.24
CA ARG A 75 -8.21 13.90 0.54
C ARG A 75 -9.51 14.12 -0.22
N LYS A 76 -9.53 13.79 -1.52
CA LYS A 76 -10.69 14.00 -2.40
C LYS A 76 -11.92 13.22 -1.95
N TYR A 77 -11.73 11.98 -1.49
CA TYR A 77 -12.83 11.08 -1.11
C TYR A 77 -12.99 10.92 0.41
N GLY A 78 -12.28 11.72 1.21
CA GLY A 78 -12.48 11.78 2.66
C GLY A 78 -11.96 10.57 3.44
N PHE A 79 -10.96 9.85 2.92
CA PHE A 79 -10.29 8.77 3.67
C PHE A 79 -9.24 9.29 4.65
N ILE A 80 -8.75 10.51 4.44
CA ILE A 80 -7.87 11.19 5.40
C ILE A 80 -8.60 12.42 5.97
N PRO A 81 -8.52 12.69 7.29
CA PRO A 81 -9.17 13.85 7.89
C PRO A 81 -8.67 15.17 7.33
N ALA A 82 -9.54 16.20 7.30
CA ALA A 82 -9.13 17.56 6.97
C ALA A 82 -8.30 18.23 8.07
N ASP A 83 -8.36 17.72 9.31
CA ASP A 83 -7.48 18.17 10.39
C ASP A 83 -6.02 17.84 10.04
N LEU A 84 -5.20 18.90 9.97
CA LEU A 84 -3.82 18.79 9.50
C LEU A 84 -2.96 17.89 10.39
N LYS A 85 -3.22 17.86 11.70
CA LYS A 85 -2.43 17.04 12.63
C LYS A 85 -2.79 15.58 12.49
N GLN A 86 -4.07 15.26 12.41
CA GLN A 86 -4.54 13.88 12.20
C GLN A 86 -4.09 13.35 10.83
N ALA A 87 -4.18 14.17 9.77
CA ALA A 87 -3.66 13.81 8.46
C ALA A 87 -2.16 13.50 8.51
N ALA A 88 -1.36 14.38 9.12
CA ALA A 88 0.09 14.19 9.22
C ALA A 88 0.47 12.90 9.95
N LEU A 89 -0.28 12.48 10.98
CA LEU A 89 -0.06 11.22 11.70
C LEU A 89 -0.30 9.98 10.81
N GLN A 90 -1.27 10.04 9.90
CA GLN A 90 -1.50 8.96 8.93
C GLN A 90 -0.43 8.96 7.83
N GLU A 91 -0.04 10.14 7.36
CA GLU A 91 0.96 10.30 6.30
C GLU A 91 2.36 9.85 6.76
N GLN A 92 2.78 10.17 7.99
CA GLN A 92 4.08 9.71 8.51
C GLN A 92 4.15 8.18 8.60
N LEU A 93 3.04 7.51 8.96
CA LEU A 93 2.99 6.05 9.05
C LEU A 93 3.14 5.44 7.65
N ARG A 94 2.48 6.03 6.66
CA ARG A 94 2.65 5.66 5.25
C ARG A 94 4.09 5.82 4.78
N ASP A 95 4.75 6.92 5.14
CA ASP A 95 6.14 7.18 4.74
C ASP A 95 7.11 6.21 5.41
N LEU A 96 6.88 5.85 6.68
CA LEU A 96 7.64 4.79 7.35
C LEU A 96 7.54 3.44 6.61
N MET A 97 6.35 3.07 6.09
CA MET A 97 6.18 1.87 5.26
C MET A 97 6.88 1.97 3.90
N VAL A 98 7.09 3.18 3.35
CA VAL A 98 7.91 3.35 2.14
C VAL A 98 9.35 2.91 2.41
N ASP A 99 9.91 3.27 3.56
CA ASP A 99 11.29 2.94 3.88
C ASP A 99 11.53 1.43 3.95
N VAL A 100 10.53 0.65 4.39
CA VAL A 100 10.57 -0.82 4.32
C VAL A 100 10.65 -1.30 2.86
N ASN A 101 9.83 -0.73 1.97
CA ASN A 101 9.88 -1.07 0.54
C ASN A 101 11.22 -0.67 -0.10
N HIS A 102 11.80 0.47 0.31
CA HIS A 102 13.13 0.88 -0.15
C HIS A 102 14.23 -0.09 0.33
N ALA A 103 14.16 -0.59 1.57
CA ALA A 103 15.09 -1.60 2.07
C ALA A 103 14.99 -2.91 1.25
N LEU A 104 13.78 -3.34 0.90
CA LEU A 104 13.58 -4.49 0.00
C LEU A 104 14.13 -4.26 -1.41
N ALA A 105 13.92 -3.07 -1.98
CA ALA A 105 14.49 -2.72 -3.27
C ALA A 105 16.03 -2.72 -3.22
N GLY A 106 16.62 -2.27 -2.11
CA GLY A 106 18.07 -2.38 -1.84
C GLY A 106 18.53 -3.83 -1.82
N ARG A 107 17.80 -4.71 -1.14
CA ARG A 107 18.08 -6.16 -1.10
C ARG A 107 18.06 -6.78 -2.50
N LEU A 108 17.06 -6.47 -3.31
CA LEU A 108 16.92 -6.97 -4.69
C LEU A 108 18.01 -6.47 -5.64
N SER A 109 18.55 -5.28 -5.38
CA SER A 109 19.57 -4.63 -6.23
C SER A 109 21.01 -4.77 -5.70
N SER A 110 21.18 -5.45 -4.56
CA SER A 110 22.48 -5.69 -3.92
C SER A 110 23.44 -6.45 -4.84
N ARG A 111 24.72 -6.05 -4.83
CA ARG A 111 25.76 -6.61 -5.71
C ARG A 111 26.80 -7.45 -4.97
N CYS A 112 26.83 -7.37 -3.65
CA CYS A 112 27.69 -8.18 -2.79
C CYS A 112 26.92 -8.64 -1.54
N LYS A 113 27.56 -9.52 -0.76
CA LYS A 113 26.98 -10.09 0.45
C LYS A 113 26.77 -9.04 1.54
N GLU A 114 27.70 -8.12 1.68
CA GLU A 114 27.67 -7.06 2.69
C GLU A 114 26.46 -6.13 2.49
N ASP A 115 26.26 -5.60 1.27
CA ASP A 115 25.11 -4.76 0.91
C ASP A 115 23.78 -5.48 1.14
N ARG A 116 23.75 -6.78 0.82
CA ARG A 116 22.56 -7.62 1.02
C ARG A 116 22.24 -7.74 2.51
N MET A 117 23.22 -8.05 3.34
CA MET A 117 23.06 -8.18 4.79
C MET A 117 22.63 -6.86 5.44
N GLU A 118 23.18 -5.73 4.99
CA GLU A 118 22.76 -4.41 5.46
C GLU A 118 21.30 -4.11 5.11
N SER A 119 20.90 -4.40 3.86
CA SER A 119 19.52 -4.19 3.39
C SER A 119 18.52 -5.12 4.09
N GLU A 120 18.90 -6.38 4.33
CA GLU A 120 18.10 -7.35 5.09
C GLU A 120 17.88 -6.88 6.54
N LYS A 121 18.95 -6.50 7.23
CA LYS A 121 18.85 -5.96 8.58
C LYS A 121 17.98 -4.70 8.63
N LYS A 122 18.18 -3.77 7.70
CA LYS A 122 17.38 -2.54 7.61
C LYS A 122 15.90 -2.84 7.36
N PHE A 123 15.59 -3.84 6.53
CA PHE A 123 14.22 -4.29 6.30
C PHE A 123 13.59 -4.82 7.59
N GLU A 124 14.27 -5.71 8.31
CA GLU A 124 13.78 -6.28 9.57
C GLU A 124 13.57 -5.21 10.65
N ASP A 125 14.54 -4.32 10.85
CA ASP A 125 14.48 -3.24 11.84
C ASP A 125 13.30 -2.28 11.56
N LEU A 126 13.11 -1.89 10.29
CA LEU A 126 12.02 -1.00 9.90
C LEU A 126 10.65 -1.70 9.94
N LEU A 127 10.57 -2.96 9.52
CA LEU A 127 9.32 -3.73 9.59
C LEU A 127 8.88 -3.93 11.04
N ALA A 128 9.80 -4.27 11.93
CA ALA A 128 9.53 -4.38 13.36
C ALA A 128 9.05 -3.05 13.95
N LEU A 129 9.63 -1.91 13.52
CA LEU A 129 9.17 -0.59 13.94
C LEU A 129 7.75 -0.28 13.44
N VAL A 130 7.45 -0.55 12.16
CA VAL A 130 6.10 -0.38 11.59
C VAL A 130 5.08 -1.17 12.38
N ILE A 131 5.33 -2.47 12.57
CA ILE A 131 4.41 -3.36 13.28
C ILE A 131 4.20 -2.87 14.71
N LYS A 132 5.27 -2.54 15.44
CA LYS A 132 5.17 -2.01 16.80
C LYS A 132 4.31 -0.75 16.89
N GLU A 133 4.52 0.22 16.00
CA GLU A 133 3.73 1.47 16.03
C GLU A 133 2.28 1.22 15.63
N GLN A 134 1.99 0.33 14.68
CA GLN A 134 0.63 -0.06 14.34
C GLN A 134 -0.09 -0.76 15.48
N SER A 135 0.53 -1.77 16.13
CA SER A 135 -0.06 -2.46 17.29
C SER A 135 -0.38 -1.47 18.42
N LYS A 136 0.50 -0.49 18.65
CA LYS A 136 0.27 0.57 19.64
C LYS A 136 -0.90 1.48 19.26
N LEU A 137 -1.00 1.89 17.99
CA LEU A 137 -2.09 2.72 17.49
C LEU A 137 -3.43 1.99 17.62
N ILE A 138 -3.51 0.74 17.16
CA ILE A 138 -4.71 -0.10 17.25
C ILE A 138 -5.15 -0.29 18.70
N THR A 139 -4.20 -0.61 19.59
CA THR A 139 -4.48 -0.75 21.03
C THR A 139 -5.01 0.55 21.63
N SER A 140 -4.39 1.68 21.30
CA SER A 140 -4.80 3.01 21.78
C SER A 140 -6.16 3.43 21.21
N ASN A 141 -6.54 2.88 20.06
CA ASN A 141 -7.82 3.06 19.40
C ASN A 141 -8.90 2.05 19.89
N GLY A 142 -8.69 1.43 21.06
CA GLY A 142 -9.65 0.50 21.65
C GLY A 142 -9.63 -0.91 21.06
N ASN A 143 -8.57 -1.26 20.32
CA ASN A 143 -8.36 -2.58 19.70
C ASN A 143 -9.50 -3.00 18.75
N ASN A 144 -10.09 -2.04 18.03
CA ASN A 144 -11.17 -2.26 17.09
C ASN A 144 -10.72 -2.75 15.70
N GLY A 145 -9.42 -3.00 15.52
CA GLY A 145 -8.84 -3.41 14.23
C GLY A 145 -8.69 -2.27 13.21
N LEU A 146 -8.76 -1.01 13.65
CA LEU A 146 -8.44 0.16 12.83
C LEU A 146 -7.38 1.00 13.52
N LEU A 147 -6.54 1.67 12.74
CA LEU A 147 -5.45 2.52 13.24
C LEU A 147 -5.98 3.85 13.80
N PHE A 148 -7.04 4.39 13.21
CA PHE A 148 -7.61 5.69 13.60
C PHE A 148 -9.13 5.67 13.54
N GLY A 149 -9.80 6.06 14.63
CA GLY A 149 -11.25 6.22 14.67
C GLY A 149 -12.01 4.90 14.52
N ASP A 150 -13.24 4.97 14.02
CA ASP A 150 -14.18 3.85 13.92
C ASP A 150 -14.56 3.48 12.47
N CYS A 151 -13.94 4.14 11.49
CA CYS A 151 -14.21 3.97 10.07
C CYS A 151 -12.90 3.76 9.30
N LEU A 152 -12.97 3.06 8.17
CA LEU A 152 -11.84 2.85 7.26
C LEU A 152 -11.13 4.16 6.90
N SER A 153 -9.87 4.29 7.31
CA SER A 153 -9.03 5.47 7.07
C SER A 153 -7.97 5.22 6.00
N TYR A 154 -7.31 6.30 5.57
CA TYR A 154 -6.19 6.25 4.64
C TYR A 154 -5.06 5.35 5.17
N ALA A 155 -4.72 5.48 6.46
CA ALA A 155 -3.70 4.66 7.11
C ALA A 155 -4.03 3.15 7.06
N ASP A 156 -5.29 2.78 7.25
CA ASP A 156 -5.73 1.37 7.21
C ASP A 156 -5.58 0.79 5.79
N ILE A 157 -6.03 1.56 4.79
CA ILE A 157 -5.98 1.17 3.38
C ILE A 157 -4.53 0.98 2.90
N VAL A 158 -3.64 1.92 3.20
CA VAL A 158 -2.22 1.78 2.81
C VAL A 158 -1.52 0.66 3.56
N SER A 159 -1.91 0.39 4.82
CA SER A 159 -1.35 -0.72 5.61
C SER A 159 -1.75 -2.07 5.03
N TYR A 160 -3.02 -2.25 4.63
CA TYR A 160 -3.44 -3.47 3.95
C TYR A 160 -2.70 -3.66 2.62
N GLY A 161 -2.60 -2.61 1.78
CA GLY A 161 -1.83 -2.67 0.53
C GLY A 161 -0.36 -3.01 0.75
N PHE A 162 0.24 -2.49 1.83
CA PHE A 162 1.61 -2.79 2.24
C PHE A 162 1.80 -4.27 2.60
N TYR A 163 0.96 -4.83 3.48
CA TYR A 163 1.04 -6.25 3.84
C TYR A 163 0.74 -7.17 2.66
N LYS A 164 -0.19 -6.77 1.78
CA LYS A 164 -0.47 -7.51 0.54
C LYS A 164 0.76 -7.57 -0.36
N ASN A 165 1.48 -6.45 -0.51
CA ASN A 165 2.73 -6.43 -1.25
C ASN A 165 3.77 -7.39 -0.65
N LEU A 166 3.96 -7.35 0.67
CA LEU A 166 4.95 -8.19 1.36
C LEU A 166 4.63 -9.68 1.32
N LEU A 167 3.36 -10.06 1.51
CA LEU A 167 2.95 -11.46 1.65
C LEU A 167 2.57 -12.14 0.32
N GLN A 168 2.27 -11.37 -0.74
CA GLN A 168 1.80 -11.93 -2.01
C GLN A 168 2.64 -11.54 -3.23
N SER A 169 3.25 -10.34 -3.25
CA SER A 169 4.05 -9.88 -4.40
C SER A 169 5.52 -10.21 -4.22
N VAL A 170 6.11 -9.70 -3.13
CA VAL A 170 7.56 -9.75 -2.90
C VAL A 170 8.05 -11.19 -2.77
N VAL A 171 7.21 -12.10 -2.28
CA VAL A 171 7.51 -13.54 -2.13
C VAL A 171 7.91 -14.22 -3.44
N VAL A 172 7.45 -13.71 -4.58
CA VAL A 172 7.82 -14.23 -5.91
C VAL A 172 9.30 -13.98 -6.20
N LEU A 173 9.85 -12.88 -5.67
CA LEU A 173 11.25 -12.47 -5.87
C LEU A 173 12.16 -12.82 -4.67
N LEU A 174 11.61 -12.78 -3.46
CA LEU A 174 12.28 -13.03 -2.19
C LEU A 174 11.39 -13.94 -1.32
N PRO A 175 11.44 -15.26 -1.51
CA PRO A 175 10.51 -16.20 -0.87
C PRO A 175 10.51 -16.15 0.65
N ASP A 176 11.65 -15.84 1.26
CA ASP A 176 11.83 -15.77 2.71
C ASP A 176 11.16 -14.56 3.37
N VAL A 177 10.78 -13.54 2.59
CA VAL A 177 10.14 -12.32 3.13
C VAL A 177 8.80 -12.63 3.79
N ALA A 178 8.01 -13.56 3.24
CA ALA A 178 6.74 -13.92 3.88
C ALA A 178 6.96 -14.50 5.26
N ASP A 179 7.92 -15.40 5.43
CA ASP A 179 8.18 -16.05 6.71
C ASP A 179 8.65 -15.03 7.75
N ILE A 180 9.56 -14.13 7.37
CA ILE A 180 9.99 -13.02 8.24
C ILE A 180 8.78 -12.18 8.67
N VAL A 181 7.93 -11.78 7.72
CA VAL A 181 6.76 -10.95 8.01
C VAL A 181 5.82 -11.67 8.98
N ARG A 182 5.47 -12.93 8.70
CA ARG A 182 4.57 -13.72 9.56
C ARG A 182 5.08 -13.84 10.99
N THR A 183 6.39 -14.04 11.18
CA THR A 183 6.97 -14.15 12.53
C THR A 183 6.91 -12.84 13.34
N MET A 184 6.79 -11.70 12.67
CA MET A 184 6.73 -10.39 13.31
C MET A 184 5.31 -9.89 13.55
N LEU A 185 4.32 -10.38 12.79
CA LEU A 185 2.93 -9.91 12.89
C LEU A 185 2.36 -10.15 14.28
N THR A 186 1.75 -9.11 14.85
CA THR A 186 1.02 -9.22 16.12
C THR A 186 -0.46 -9.49 15.88
N PRO A 187 -1.21 -10.02 16.87
CA PRO A 187 -2.65 -10.22 16.76
C PRO A 187 -3.41 -8.95 16.38
N GLU A 188 -2.99 -7.78 16.85
CA GLU A 188 -3.59 -6.48 16.52
C GLU A 188 -3.45 -6.19 15.02
N VAL A 189 -2.26 -6.40 14.44
CA VAL A 189 -2.02 -6.16 13.02
C VAL A 189 -2.74 -7.20 12.15
N VAL A 190 -2.80 -8.46 12.58
CA VAL A 190 -3.62 -9.48 11.89
C VAL A 190 -5.10 -9.08 11.92
N ASN A 191 -5.59 -8.54 13.03
CA ASN A 191 -6.96 -8.02 13.13
C ASN A 191 -7.17 -6.82 12.18
N LEU A 192 -6.20 -5.89 12.09
CA LEU A 192 -6.24 -4.80 11.10
C LEU A 192 -6.37 -5.33 9.66
N ILE A 193 -5.55 -6.32 9.29
CA ILE A 193 -5.61 -6.94 7.96
C ILE A 193 -7.00 -7.53 7.71
N SER A 194 -7.56 -8.26 8.68
CA SER A 194 -8.88 -8.89 8.59
C SER A 194 -10.03 -7.88 8.47
N VAL A 195 -10.02 -6.83 9.29
CA VAL A 195 -11.03 -5.77 9.29
C VAL A 195 -11.02 -5.02 7.95
N VAL A 196 -9.85 -4.63 7.46
CA VAL A 196 -9.75 -3.95 6.16
C VAL A 196 -10.14 -4.88 5.01
N GLU A 197 -9.70 -6.15 5.05
CA GLU A 197 -10.02 -7.14 4.01
C GLU A 197 -11.53 -7.33 3.82
N SER A 198 -12.28 -7.29 4.91
CA SER A 198 -13.71 -7.52 4.95
C SER A 198 -14.55 -6.25 4.85
N ASP A 199 -13.94 -5.06 4.84
CA ASP A 199 -14.67 -3.80 4.77
C ASP A 199 -15.46 -3.69 3.44
N PRO A 200 -16.77 -3.39 3.48
CA PRO A 200 -17.62 -3.34 2.29
C PRO A 200 -17.13 -2.39 1.19
N LYS A 201 -16.35 -1.36 1.53
CA LYS A 201 -15.81 -0.39 0.57
C LYS A 201 -14.70 -1.00 -0.31
N VAL A 202 -13.91 -1.93 0.23
CA VAL A 202 -12.76 -2.51 -0.50
C VAL A 202 -12.95 -3.98 -0.86
N VAL A 203 -13.94 -4.67 -0.29
CA VAL A 203 -14.13 -6.12 -0.45
C VAL A 203 -14.19 -6.58 -1.91
N LYS A 204 -14.75 -5.75 -2.82
CA LYS A 204 -14.82 -6.05 -4.25
C LYS A 204 -13.44 -6.20 -4.92
N HIS A 205 -12.39 -5.62 -4.32
CA HIS A 205 -11.01 -5.74 -4.78
C HIS A 205 -10.22 -6.76 -3.95
N THR A 206 -10.41 -6.81 -2.63
CA THR A 206 -9.67 -7.74 -1.75
C THR A 206 -10.10 -9.20 -1.94
N SER A 207 -11.36 -9.47 -2.29
CA SER A 207 -11.85 -10.82 -2.55
C SER A 207 -11.35 -11.44 -3.86
N LYS A 208 -10.64 -10.67 -4.70
CA LYS A 208 -10.01 -11.15 -5.93
C LYS A 208 -8.66 -11.80 -5.58
N GLY A 209 -8.68 -12.93 -4.87
CA GLY A 209 -7.48 -13.66 -4.50
C GLY A 209 -7.63 -14.46 -3.19
N ASN A 210 -6.52 -15.03 -2.73
CA ASN A 210 -6.46 -15.68 -1.42
C ASN A 210 -6.53 -14.62 -0.32
N SER A 211 -7.27 -14.92 0.76
CA SER A 211 -7.35 -14.06 1.93
C SER A 211 -5.95 -13.75 2.48
N LEU A 212 -5.67 -12.46 2.61
CA LEU A 212 -4.43 -11.97 3.19
C LEU A 212 -4.39 -12.25 4.69
N ALA A 213 -5.53 -12.15 5.38
CA ALA A 213 -5.62 -12.48 6.81
C ALA A 213 -5.27 -13.95 7.07
N VAL A 214 -5.73 -14.87 6.21
CA VAL A 214 -5.33 -16.28 6.26
C VAL A 214 -3.83 -16.41 5.97
N ALA A 215 -3.34 -15.81 4.89
CA ALA A 215 -1.93 -15.87 4.51
C ALA A 215 -0.97 -15.31 5.58
N ALA A 216 -1.44 -14.38 6.40
CA ALA A 216 -0.70 -13.77 7.51
C ALA A 216 -0.48 -14.71 8.70
N VAL A 217 -1.30 -15.75 8.86
CA VAL A 217 -1.22 -16.69 9.99
C VAL A 217 -0.88 -18.13 9.58
N MET A 218 -0.56 -18.35 8.30
CA MET A 218 -0.12 -19.66 7.82
C MET A 218 1.26 -20.01 8.39
N GLU A 219 1.38 -21.24 8.93
CA GLU A 219 2.66 -21.84 9.32
C GLU A 219 3.52 -22.24 8.12
#